data_AF-A0A836QHK2-F1
#
_entry.id   AF-A0A836QHK2-F1
#
_cell.length_a   1.000
_cell.length_b   1.000
_cell.length_c   1.000
_cell.angle_alpha   90.00
_cell.angle_beta   90.00
_cell.angle_gamma   90.00
#
_symmetry.space_group_name_H-M   'P 1'
#
loop_
_entity.id
_entity.type
_entity.pdbx_description
1 polymer ?
#
loop_
_entity_poly.entity_id
_entity_poly.type
_entity_poly.pdbx_seq_one_letter_code
_entity_poly.pdbx_strand_id
1 'polypeptide(L)'
;MAHYGRIRGSYYTVAPAGSIFITAYQIWHRRGPQSDSRLRNMLKYVYWRTAPPRRDWIVEADFDFATANYGGPSAAFVEQFRGDAKCAEMFLWLCGRHEDYQNLGGQSWPLPAHRNDVPYGLPEGLPRTLSAPTG
;
A
#
# COMPACT_ATOMS: atom_id res chain seq x y z
N MET A 1 -3.39 1.35 -24.43
CA MET A 1 -4.42 2.21 -23.78
C MET A 1 -4.75 3.48 -24.59
N ALA A 2 -5.03 3.39 -25.90
CA ALA A 2 -5.37 4.59 -26.70
C ALA A 2 -6.84 5.04 -26.52
N HIS A 3 -7.72 4.15 -26.02
CA HIS A 3 -9.17 4.33 -26.04
C HIS A 3 -9.80 4.80 -24.72
N TYR A 4 -9.08 4.73 -23.61
CA TYR A 4 -9.54 5.30 -22.34
C TYR A 4 -9.12 6.76 -22.32
N GLY A 5 -10.07 7.68 -22.47
CA GLY A 5 -9.85 9.13 -22.47
C GLY A 5 -9.25 9.65 -21.16
N ARG A 6 -9.78 10.75 -20.61
CA ARG A 6 -9.32 11.26 -19.32
C ARG A 6 -9.90 10.40 -18.19
N ILE A 7 -9.04 9.72 -17.43
CA ILE A 7 -9.45 8.98 -16.23
C ILE A 7 -9.79 9.99 -15.12
N ARG A 8 -10.98 9.88 -14.53
CA ARG A 8 -11.40 10.73 -13.41
C ARG A 8 -10.46 10.52 -12.22
N GLY A 9 -10.04 11.61 -11.57
CA GLY A 9 -9.06 11.57 -10.48
C GLY A 9 -7.60 11.42 -10.92
N SER A 10 -7.31 11.41 -12.23
CA SER A 10 -5.92 11.46 -12.71
C SER A 10 -5.27 12.82 -12.40
N TYR A 11 -3.97 12.77 -12.12
CA TYR A 11 -3.13 13.93 -11.83
C TYR A 11 -1.97 14.03 -12.84
N TYR A 12 -1.61 15.26 -13.23
CA TYR A 12 -0.45 15.50 -14.09
C TYR A 12 0.81 15.62 -13.25
N THR A 13 1.77 14.75 -13.49
CA THR A 13 3.11 14.89 -12.93
C THR A 13 3.95 15.80 -13.82
N VAL A 14 4.16 17.04 -13.36
CA VAL A 14 5.06 18.02 -14.00
C VAL A 14 6.28 18.19 -13.12
N ALA A 15 7.47 18.04 -13.70
CA ALA A 15 8.73 18.19 -12.98
C ALA A 15 9.85 18.68 -13.91
N PRO A 16 10.86 19.40 -13.38
CA PRO A 16 12.01 19.86 -14.16
C PRO A 16 12.90 18.70 -14.62
N ALA A 17 13.82 19.00 -15.55
CA ALA A 17 14.86 18.05 -15.93
C ALA A 17 15.71 17.66 -14.71
N GLY A 18 16.03 16.36 -14.61
CA GLY A 18 16.76 15.80 -13.46
C GLY A 18 15.87 15.25 -12.34
N SER A 19 14.56 15.45 -12.39
CA SER A 19 13.64 14.82 -11.43
C SER A 19 13.51 13.31 -11.66
N ILE A 20 13.42 12.55 -10.57
CA ILE A 20 13.20 11.10 -10.57
C ILE A 20 11.78 10.81 -10.09
N PHE A 21 11.05 10.02 -10.88
CA PHE A 21 9.76 9.48 -10.47
C PHE A 21 9.90 8.00 -10.13
N ILE A 22 9.54 7.62 -8.91
CA ILE A 22 9.48 6.23 -8.48
C ILE A 22 8.02 5.81 -8.49
N THR A 23 7.71 4.72 -9.20
CA THR A 23 6.35 4.20 -9.32
C THR A 23 6.33 2.72 -8.97
N ALA A 24 5.41 2.29 -8.11
CA ALA A 24 5.04 0.88 -8.03
C ALA A 24 4.28 0.52 -9.32
N TYR A 25 4.81 -0.42 -10.11
CA TYR A 25 4.48 -0.53 -11.53
C TYR A 25 3.00 -0.87 -11.83
N GLN A 26 2.29 -1.42 -10.84
CA GLN A 26 0.85 -1.64 -10.86
C GLN A 26 0.03 -0.33 -10.94
N ILE A 27 0.65 0.85 -10.81
CA ILE A 27 -0.04 2.14 -10.97
C ILE A 27 -0.54 2.32 -12.41
N TRP A 28 -1.79 2.77 -12.53
CA TRP A 28 -2.32 3.23 -13.80
C TRP A 28 -1.68 4.57 -14.15
N HIS A 29 -0.84 4.57 -15.17
CA HIS A 29 -0.15 5.76 -15.65
C HIS A 29 -0.19 5.81 -17.18
N ARG A 30 -0.23 7.03 -17.72
CA ARG A 30 -0.13 7.27 -19.16
C ARG A 30 0.56 8.58 -19.44
N ARG A 31 1.08 8.69 -20.65
CA ARG A 31 1.47 9.97 -21.25
C ARG A 31 0.22 10.68 -21.80
N GLY A 32 0.08 11.97 -21.47
CA GLY A 32 -0.84 12.89 -22.15
C GLY A 32 -0.30 13.37 -23.50
N PRO A 33 -1.14 14.00 -24.34
CA PRO A 33 -0.69 14.58 -25.60
C PRO A 33 0.50 15.53 -25.40
N GLN A 34 1.42 15.56 -26.37
CA GLN A 34 2.47 16.56 -26.38
C GLN A 34 1.88 17.89 -26.86
N SER A 35 1.96 18.93 -26.02
CA SER A 35 1.39 20.25 -26.32
C SER A 35 2.41 21.28 -26.80
N ASP A 36 3.72 20.98 -26.71
CA ASP A 36 4.79 21.84 -27.23
C ASP A 36 5.70 21.11 -28.22
N SER A 37 6.55 21.84 -28.92
CA SER A 37 7.53 21.28 -29.86
C SER A 37 8.83 20.79 -29.20
N ARG A 38 8.96 20.92 -27.87
CA ARG A 38 10.18 20.57 -27.15
C ARG A 38 10.27 19.06 -26.98
N LEU A 39 11.49 18.55 -27.00
CA LEU A 39 11.75 17.13 -26.77
C LEU A 39 11.72 16.83 -25.26
N ARG A 40 10.98 15.78 -24.88
CA ARG A 40 10.97 15.25 -23.52
C ARG A 40 11.64 13.88 -23.50
N ASN A 41 12.93 13.85 -23.20
CA ASN A 41 13.71 12.63 -23.07
C ASN A 41 13.60 12.09 -21.64
N MET A 42 13.20 10.83 -21.49
CA MET A 42 13.11 10.16 -20.20
C MET A 42 13.84 8.82 -20.25
N LEU A 43 14.64 8.55 -19.21
CA LEU A 43 15.18 7.22 -18.96
C LEU A 43 14.23 6.47 -18.05
N LYS A 44 13.90 5.23 -18.42
CA LYS A 44 13.06 4.35 -17.62
C LYS A 44 13.87 3.14 -17.21
N TYR A 45 14.08 3.00 -15.91
CA TYR A 45 14.63 1.80 -15.30
C TYR A 45 13.49 0.99 -14.69
N VAL A 46 13.50 -0.32 -14.95
CA VAL A 46 12.56 -1.26 -14.33
C VAL A 46 13.37 -2.16 -13.42
N TYR A 47 13.14 -2.03 -12.12
CA TYR A 47 13.84 -2.80 -11.10
C TYR A 47 12.98 -3.98 -10.67
N TRP A 48 13.58 -5.16 -10.67
CA TRP A 48 13.00 -6.36 -10.11
C TRP A 48 13.74 -6.71 -8.83
N ARG A 49 13.00 -7.08 -7.78
CA ARG A 49 13.60 -7.56 -6.55
C ARG A 49 14.21 -8.95 -6.82
N THR A 50 15.46 -9.15 -6.41
CA THR A 50 16.19 -10.43 -6.60
C THR A 50 16.24 -11.31 -5.35
N ALA A 51 15.68 -10.84 -4.24
CA ALA A 51 15.59 -11.56 -2.97
C ALA A 51 14.19 -11.38 -2.37
N PRO A 52 13.76 -12.19 -1.40
CA PRO A 52 12.53 -11.92 -0.67
C PRO A 52 12.54 -10.53 0.00
N PRO A 53 11.37 -9.88 0.11
CA PRO A 53 11.25 -8.64 0.89
C PRO A 53 11.61 -8.87 2.36
N ARG A 54 12.14 -7.81 2.97
CA ARG A 54 12.42 -7.71 4.40
C ARG A 54 12.13 -6.27 4.82
N ARG A 55 11.80 -6.07 6.10
CA ARG A 55 11.56 -4.74 6.67
C ARG A 55 12.87 -3.96 6.83
N ASP A 56 13.47 -3.55 5.72
CA ASP A 56 14.78 -2.87 5.64
C ASP A 56 14.70 -1.35 5.44
N TRP A 57 13.59 -0.74 5.87
CA TRP A 57 13.35 0.70 5.86
C TRP A 57 13.20 1.27 7.28
N ILE A 58 12.97 2.58 7.38
CA ILE A 58 12.79 3.28 8.66
C ILE A 58 11.62 2.68 9.44
N VAL A 59 11.88 2.17 10.64
CA VAL A 59 10.88 1.60 11.53
C VAL A 59 10.47 2.62 12.58
N GLU A 60 9.21 3.04 12.54
CA GLU A 60 8.57 3.82 13.60
C GLU A 60 8.26 2.91 14.79
N ALA A 61 8.74 3.28 15.98
CA ALA A 61 8.65 2.45 17.18
C ALA A 61 7.23 2.30 17.72
N ASP A 62 6.36 3.27 17.43
CA ASP A 62 4.96 3.38 17.84
C ASP A 62 3.99 2.86 16.76
N PHE A 63 4.50 2.37 15.63
CA PHE A 63 3.66 1.82 14.58
C PHE A 63 3.12 0.44 14.97
N ASP A 64 1.83 0.41 15.30
CA ASP A 64 1.11 -0.79 15.74
C ASP A 64 0.43 -1.52 14.57
N PHE A 65 0.84 -2.76 14.31
CA PHE A 65 0.29 -3.57 13.22
C PHE A 65 -1.16 -3.98 13.46
N ALA A 66 -1.59 -4.01 14.72
CA ALA A 66 -2.93 -4.41 15.12
C ALA A 66 -3.98 -3.33 14.79
N THR A 67 -3.59 -2.06 14.87
CA THR A 67 -4.50 -0.91 14.75
C THR A 67 -4.25 -0.03 13.53
N ALA A 68 -3.19 -0.31 12.76
CA ALA A 68 -2.92 0.34 11.49
C ALA A 68 -4.14 0.30 10.54
N ASN A 69 -4.42 1.43 9.90
CA ASN A 69 -5.47 1.52 8.90
C ASN A 69 -4.98 0.95 7.56
N TYR A 70 -5.39 -0.26 7.23
CA TYR A 70 -5.10 -0.92 5.95
C TYR A 70 -6.09 -0.52 4.83
N GLY A 71 -7.14 0.23 5.16
CA GLY A 71 -8.10 0.74 4.20
C GLY A 71 -7.53 1.86 3.34
N GLY A 72 -8.24 2.18 2.27
CA GLY A 72 -7.85 3.27 1.39
C GLY A 72 -8.98 3.72 0.46
N PRO A 73 -8.78 4.80 -0.31
CA PRO A 73 -9.79 5.33 -1.23
C PRO A 73 -10.27 4.32 -2.27
N SER A 74 -9.48 3.26 -2.52
CA SER A 74 -9.85 2.16 -3.42
C SER A 74 -11.01 1.30 -2.91
N ALA A 75 -11.37 1.39 -1.63
CA ALA A 75 -12.48 0.65 -1.03
C ALA A 75 -13.81 0.85 -1.78
N ALA A 76 -14.02 2.02 -2.39
CA ALA A 76 -15.20 2.31 -3.19
C ALA A 76 -15.31 1.50 -4.50
N PHE A 77 -14.23 0.84 -4.93
CA PHE A 77 -14.12 0.13 -6.21
C PHE A 77 -13.89 -1.38 -6.05
N VAL A 78 -13.88 -1.89 -4.82
CA VAL A 78 -13.68 -3.31 -4.52
C VAL A 78 -14.79 -3.82 -3.63
N GLU A 79 -15.01 -5.14 -3.65
CA GLU A 79 -15.89 -5.79 -2.68
C GLU A 79 -15.44 -5.49 -1.25
N GLN A 80 -16.41 -5.35 -0.35
CA GLN A 80 -16.23 -4.85 1.00
C GLN A 80 -15.00 -5.48 1.69
N PHE A 81 -14.11 -4.63 2.21
CA PHE A 81 -12.90 -4.99 2.96
C PHE A 81 -11.83 -5.83 2.24
N ARG A 82 -12.02 -6.21 0.97
CA ARG A 82 -10.97 -6.90 0.19
C ARG A 82 -9.72 -6.04 0.02
N GLY A 83 -9.90 -4.72 -0.09
CA GLY A 83 -8.78 -3.78 -0.18
C GLY A 83 -7.90 -3.82 1.06
N ASP A 84 -8.53 -3.77 2.24
CA ASP A 84 -7.89 -3.81 3.55
C ASP A 84 -7.11 -5.11 3.75
N ALA A 85 -7.75 -6.26 3.46
CA ALA A 85 -7.11 -7.57 3.51
C ALA A 85 -5.87 -7.65 2.61
N LYS A 86 -5.98 -7.20 1.35
CA LYS A 86 -4.86 -7.21 0.40
C LYS A 86 -3.75 -6.24 0.76
N CYS A 87 -4.10 -5.09 1.34
CA CYS A 87 -3.14 -4.12 1.82
C CYS A 87 -2.32 -4.67 2.99
N ALA A 88 -2.99 -5.29 3.98
CA ALA A 88 -2.32 -5.93 5.11
C ALA A 88 -1.46 -7.13 4.70
N GLU A 89 -1.95 -7.98 3.80
CA GLU A 89 -1.19 -9.10 3.23
C GLU A 89 0.10 -8.60 2.55
N MET A 90 -0.03 -7.59 1.68
CA MET A 90 1.11 -6.99 0.99
C MET A 90 2.07 -6.31 1.97
N PHE A 91 1.56 -5.68 3.03
CA PHE A 91 2.38 -5.05 4.07
C PHE A 91 3.20 -6.10 4.83
N LEU A 92 2.60 -7.20 5.27
CA LEU A 92 3.32 -8.31 5.89
C LEU A 92 4.31 -8.96 4.93
N TRP A 93 3.95 -9.11 3.65
CA TRP A 93 4.88 -9.54 2.61
C TRP A 93 6.08 -8.61 2.54
N LEU A 94 5.89 -7.29 2.43
CA LEU A 94 6.97 -6.31 2.42
C LEU A 94 7.86 -6.42 3.67
N CYS A 95 7.27 -6.75 4.83
CA CYS A 95 8.01 -6.92 6.08
C CYS A 95 8.83 -8.22 6.15
N GLY A 96 8.71 -9.13 5.18
CA GLY A 96 9.29 -10.47 5.22
C GLY A 96 8.53 -11.43 6.14
N ARG A 97 7.25 -11.13 6.41
CA ARG A 97 6.36 -11.85 7.35
C ARG A 97 5.10 -12.37 6.65
N HIS A 98 5.21 -12.70 5.35
CA HIS A 98 4.05 -13.15 4.56
C HIS A 98 3.40 -14.41 5.15
N GLU A 99 4.23 -15.34 5.63
CA GLU A 99 3.79 -16.60 6.25
C GLU A 99 2.92 -16.39 7.50
N ASP A 100 3.05 -15.24 8.17
CA ASP A 100 2.24 -14.92 9.35
C ASP A 100 0.82 -14.43 8.97
N TYR A 101 0.59 -14.06 7.71
CA TYR A 101 -0.68 -13.47 7.30
C TYR A 101 -1.83 -14.47 7.40
N GLN A 102 -2.90 -14.06 8.08
CA GLN A 102 -4.17 -14.77 8.09
C GLN A 102 -5.34 -13.79 8.06
N ASN A 103 -6.44 -14.21 7.45
CA ASN A 103 -7.72 -13.53 7.53
C ASN A 103 -8.78 -14.59 7.88
N LEU A 104 -9.34 -14.48 9.09
CA LEU A 104 -10.29 -15.47 9.62
C LEU A 104 -11.75 -15.13 9.26
N GLY A 105 -11.98 -14.08 8.46
CA GLY A 105 -13.31 -13.59 8.10
C GLY A 105 -13.98 -12.80 9.23
N GLY A 106 -15.25 -12.43 9.03
CA GLY A 106 -16.02 -11.68 10.02
C GLY A 106 -15.38 -10.32 10.35
N GLN A 107 -15.26 -9.99 11.64
CA GLN A 107 -14.59 -8.76 12.12
C GLN A 107 -13.13 -8.99 12.56
N SER A 108 -12.51 -10.09 12.11
CA SER A 108 -11.11 -10.38 12.42
C SER A 108 -10.15 -9.36 11.81
N TRP A 109 -8.94 -9.29 12.36
CA TRP A 109 -7.83 -8.60 11.71
C TRP A 109 -7.65 -9.12 10.28
N PRO A 110 -7.37 -8.25 9.28
CA PRO A 110 -7.04 -6.83 9.36
C PRO A 110 -8.24 -5.89 9.13
N LEU A 111 -9.47 -6.39 9.16
CA LEU A 111 -10.64 -5.61 8.74
C LEU A 111 -10.93 -4.46 9.72
N PRO A 112 -11.49 -3.33 9.26
CA PRO A 112 -11.86 -2.24 10.15
C PRO A 112 -13.03 -2.67 11.05
N ALA A 113 -12.84 -2.58 12.37
CA ALA A 113 -13.87 -2.85 13.36
C ALA A 113 -13.62 -2.02 14.63
N HIS A 114 -14.70 -1.66 15.34
CA HIS A 114 -14.59 -1.11 16.68
C HIS A 114 -14.28 -2.25 17.66
N ARG A 115 -13.14 -2.17 18.33
CA ARG A 115 -12.61 -3.23 19.19
C ARG A 115 -12.26 -2.66 20.56
N ASN A 116 -12.56 -3.42 21.60
CA ASN A 116 -12.18 -3.07 22.98
C ASN A 116 -10.75 -3.53 23.30
N ASP A 117 -10.30 -4.61 22.65
CA ASP A 117 -9.03 -5.28 22.93
C ASP A 117 -8.25 -5.58 21.63
N VAL A 118 -7.22 -6.40 21.76
CA VAL A 118 -6.44 -6.94 20.63
C VAL A 118 -7.39 -7.55 19.59
N PRO A 119 -7.23 -7.21 18.30
CA PRO A 119 -8.02 -7.79 17.23
C PRO A 119 -7.99 -9.31 17.23
N TYR A 120 -9.18 -9.92 17.26
CA TYR A 120 -9.33 -11.35 16.99
C TYR A 120 -8.72 -11.70 15.64
N GLY A 121 -7.94 -12.78 15.58
CA GLY A 121 -7.24 -13.22 14.37
C GLY A 121 -5.95 -12.46 14.05
N LEU A 122 -5.48 -11.55 14.90
CA LEU A 122 -4.13 -10.98 14.78
C LEU A 122 -3.09 -12.11 14.91
N PRO A 123 -2.16 -12.26 13.95
CA PRO A 123 -1.07 -13.23 14.07
C PRO A 123 -0.19 -12.99 15.30
N GLU A 124 0.29 -14.08 15.90
CA GLU A 124 1.19 -14.03 17.05
C GLU A 124 2.54 -13.37 16.68
N GLY A 125 3.09 -12.59 17.61
CA GLY A 125 4.41 -11.98 17.43
C GLY A 125 4.47 -10.80 16.46
N LEU A 126 3.34 -10.28 15.98
CA LEU A 126 3.32 -9.00 15.26
C LEU A 126 3.61 -7.83 16.21
N PRO A 127 4.40 -6.82 15.77
CA PRO A 127 4.64 -5.61 16.55
C PRO A 127 3.33 -4.91 16.92
N ARG A 128 3.17 -4.63 18.22
CA ARG A 128 2.03 -3.91 18.76
C ARG A 128 2.47 -2.99 19.88
N THR A 129 1.84 -1.83 19.96
CA THR A 129 1.97 -0.97 21.11
C THR A 129 1.18 -1.62 22.24
N LEU A 130 1.86 -1.99 23.33
CA LEU A 130 1.17 -2.48 24.53
C LEU A 130 0.38 -1.30 25.08
N SER A 131 -0.95 -1.38 25.07
CA SER A 131 -1.77 -0.45 25.86
C SER A 131 -1.35 -0.59 27.32
N ALA A 132 -1.10 0.55 27.98
CA ALA A 132 -0.90 0.54 29.43
C ALA A 132 -2.11 -0.13 30.09
N PRO A 133 -1.93 -0.97 31.11
CA PRO A 133 -3.06 -1.54 31.83
C PRO A 133 -3.90 -0.39 32.38
N THR A 134 -5.13 -0.28 31.92
CA THR A 134 -6.16 0.53 32.59
C THR A 134 -6.39 -0.13 33.95
N GLY A 135 -5.79 0.47 34.99
CA GLY A 135 -6.06 0.13 36.38
C GLY A 135 -7.45 0.56 36.83
#